data_AF-A0AAV6TYW6-F1
#
_entry.id   AF-A0AAV6TYW6-F1
#
_cell.length_a   1.000
_cell.length_b   1.000
_cell.length_c   1.000
_cell.angle_alpha   90.00
_cell.angle_beta   90.00
_cell.angle_gamma   90.00
#
_symmetry.space_group_name_H-M   'P 1'
#
loop_
_entity.id
_entity.type
_entity.pdbx_description
1 polymer ?
#
loop_
_entity_poly.entity_id
_entity_poly.type
_entity_poly.pdbx_seq_one_letter_code
_entity_poly.pdbx_strand_id
1 'polypeptide(L)'
;MADEGIYVRREQKKLRQLRYSKEASFEKYIREMVQIITPRMRQEGDAKSSISTEALAIADSIILDLFQDLAKEARKMVVSAKRRTLMACDIQCAVLMCLRGEVARHAVSEAQKAVFSYVEKARRH
;
A
#
# COMPACT_ATOMS: atom_id res chain seq x y z
N MET A 1 37.53 3.88 -18.09
CA MET A 1 36.28 3.42 -18.72
C MET A 1 35.34 2.62 -17.80
N ALA A 2 35.81 1.99 -16.71
CA ALA A 2 34.93 1.22 -15.81
C ALA A 2 34.14 2.07 -14.79
N ASP A 3 34.58 3.30 -14.51
CA ASP A 3 34.06 4.11 -13.42
C ASP A 3 32.76 4.87 -13.80
N GLU A 4 32.68 5.39 -15.03
CA GLU A 4 31.47 6.07 -15.55
C GLU A 4 30.22 5.18 -15.51
N GLY A 5 30.37 3.87 -15.77
CA GLY A 5 29.26 2.91 -15.71
C GLY A 5 28.68 2.73 -14.30
N ILE A 6 29.48 2.93 -13.25
CA ILE A 6 29.04 2.82 -11.85
C ILE A 6 28.28 4.09 -11.45
N TYR A 7 28.80 5.27 -11.81
CA TYR A 7 28.13 6.54 -11.57
C TYR A 7 26.77 6.63 -12.29
N VAL A 8 26.72 6.27 -13.58
CA VAL A 8 25.46 6.30 -14.37
C VAL A 8 24.39 5.37 -13.78
N ARG A 9 24.76 4.15 -13.34
CA ARG A 9 23.81 3.24 -12.66
C ARG A 9 23.32 3.80 -11.32
N ARG A 10 24.20 4.45 -10.55
CA ARG A 10 23.86 5.05 -9.25
C ARG A 10 22.91 6.23 -9.44
N GLU A 11 23.15 7.04 -10.46
CA GLU A 11 22.33 8.20 -10.80
C GLU A 11 20.95 7.80 -11.35
N GLN A 12 20.90 6.80 -12.23
CA GLN A 12 19.62 6.24 -12.69
C GLN A 12 18.81 5.62 -11.54
N LYS A 13 19.48 4.98 -10.57
CA LYS A 13 18.81 4.44 -9.37
C LYS A 13 18.25 5.55 -8.49
N LYS A 14 19.00 6.65 -8.29
CA LYS A 14 18.52 7.86 -7.60
C LYS A 14 17.33 8.49 -8.32
N LEU A 15 17.42 8.68 -9.64
CA LEU A 15 16.37 9.28 -10.45
C LEU A 15 15.08 8.44 -10.42
N ARG A 16 15.21 7.12 -10.45
CA ARG A 16 14.10 6.18 -10.32
C ARG A 16 13.48 6.21 -8.93
N GLN A 17 14.28 6.36 -7.88
CA GLN A 17 13.79 6.59 -6.51
C GLN A 17 13.07 7.94 -6.39
N LEU A 18 13.61 9.00 -6.99
CA LEU A 18 13.02 10.33 -6.98
C LEU A 18 11.67 10.36 -7.74
N ARG A 19 11.57 9.64 -8.85
CA ARG A 19 10.31 9.45 -9.60
C ARG A 19 9.28 8.67 -8.80
N TYR A 20 9.69 7.58 -8.15
CA TYR A 20 8.79 6.79 -7.30
C TYR A 20 8.22 7.64 -6.15
N SER A 21 9.04 8.50 -5.54
CA SER A 21 8.60 9.44 -4.51
C SER A 21 7.63 10.53 -5.00
N LYS A 22 7.61 10.83 -6.30
CA LYS A 22 6.68 11.82 -6.90
C LYS A 22 5.39 11.20 -7.44
N GLU A 23 5.42 9.93 -7.85
CA GLU A 23 4.27 9.26 -8.50
C GLU A 23 3.41 8.43 -7.52
N ALA A 24 3.92 8.09 -6.34
CA ALA A 24 3.26 7.16 -5.41
C ALA A 24 2.45 7.86 -4.29
N SER A 25 1.51 8.74 -4.65
CA SER A 25 0.58 9.30 -3.67
C SER A 25 -0.75 8.54 -3.64
N PHE A 26 -1.20 8.18 -2.44
CA PHE A 26 -2.49 7.60 -2.13
C PHE A 26 -3.56 8.66 -1.84
N GLU A 27 -3.27 9.94 -2.09
CA GLU A 27 -4.14 11.07 -1.77
C GLU A 27 -5.59 10.85 -2.23
N LYS A 28 -5.77 10.48 -3.50
CA LYS A 28 -7.10 10.27 -4.10
C LYS A 28 -7.87 9.15 -3.38
N TYR A 29 -7.19 8.03 -3.10
CA TYR A 29 -7.80 6.89 -2.41
C TYR A 29 -8.19 7.23 -0.97
N ILE A 30 -7.34 7.97 -0.25
CA ILE A 30 -7.63 8.42 1.12
C ILE A 30 -8.88 9.32 1.13
N ARG A 31 -8.99 10.26 0.19
CA ARG A 31 -10.16 11.13 0.06
C ARG A 31 -11.44 10.34 -0.21
N GLU A 32 -11.41 9.36 -1.11
CA GLU A 32 -12.55 8.49 -1.41
C GLU A 32 -12.94 7.64 -0.19
N MET A 33 -11.97 7.06 0.52
CA MET A 33 -12.21 6.24 1.72
C MET A 33 -12.88 7.03 2.84
N VAL A 34 -12.43 8.26 3.08
CA VAL A 34 -12.96 9.11 4.16
C VAL A 34 -14.42 9.49 3.90
N GLN A 35 -14.78 9.68 2.62
CA GLN A 35 -16.17 9.92 2.22
C GLN A 35 -17.08 8.70 2.44
N ILE A 36 -16.54 7.47 2.34
CA ILE A 36 -17.28 6.23 2.56
C ILE A 36 -17.47 5.96 4.05
N ILE A 37 -16.41 6.14 4.86
CA ILE A 37 -16.40 5.77 6.28
C ILE A 37 -17.20 6.76 7.15
N THR A 38 -17.36 8.01 6.68
CA THR A 38 -17.99 9.08 7.48
C THR A 38 -19.33 9.54 6.88
N PRO A 39 -20.36 8.68 6.81
CA PRO A 39 -21.64 9.04 6.21
C PRO A 39 -22.44 10.05 7.07
N ARG A 40 -22.15 10.14 8.38
CA ARG A 40 -22.80 11.10 9.30
C ARG A 40 -22.51 12.56 8.92
N MET A 41 -21.29 12.86 8.45
CA MET A 41 -20.91 14.19 7.95
C MET A 41 -21.55 14.55 6.60
N ARG A 42 -22.32 13.63 6.01
CA ARG A 42 -23.01 13.80 4.72
C ARG A 42 -24.48 14.16 4.88
N GLN A 43 -25.04 14.00 6.08
CA GLN A 43 -26.47 14.22 6.36
C GLN A 43 -26.77 15.63 6.88
N GLU A 44 -25.81 16.31 7.51
CA GLU A 44 -25.89 17.74 7.78
C GLU A 44 -25.58 18.49 6.47
N GLY A 45 -26.50 19.34 6.01
CA GLY A 45 -26.54 19.94 4.67
C GLY A 45 -25.36 20.85 4.27
N ASP A 46 -24.27 20.86 5.02
CA ASP A 46 -23.02 21.52 4.65
C ASP A 46 -22.12 20.55 3.88
N ALA A 47 -22.22 20.67 2.56
CA ALA A 47 -21.36 19.95 1.64
C ALA A 47 -19.87 20.19 1.97
N LYS A 48 -19.16 19.06 2.19
CA LYS A 48 -17.71 18.83 2.18
C LYS A 48 -17.12 18.52 3.57
N SER A 49 -17.24 17.25 3.97
CA SER A 49 -16.18 16.59 4.74
C SER A 49 -14.88 16.70 3.92
N SER A 50 -14.10 17.75 4.18
CA SER A 50 -12.80 17.97 3.58
C SER A 50 -11.75 17.65 4.64
N ILE A 51 -11.00 16.58 4.41
CA ILE A 51 -9.75 16.36 5.14
C ILE A 51 -8.81 17.52 4.79
N SER A 52 -8.14 18.08 5.80
CA SER A 52 -7.15 19.13 5.59
C SER A 52 -5.97 18.59 4.77
N THR A 53 -5.29 19.49 4.05
CA THR A 53 -4.12 19.15 3.23
C THR A 53 -2.99 18.56 4.07
N GLU A 54 -2.84 19.01 5.32
CA GLU A 54 -1.82 18.55 6.26
C GLU A 54 -2.16 17.14 6.77
N ALA A 55 -3.42 16.91 7.16
CA ALA A 55 -3.87 15.60 7.62
C ALA A 55 -3.76 14.55 6.51
N LEU A 56 -3.99 14.97 5.27
CA LEU A 56 -3.84 14.13 4.10
C LEU A 56 -2.40 13.76 3.80
N ALA A 57 -1.47 14.72 3.90
CA ALA A 57 -0.05 14.46 3.73
C ALA A 57 0.48 13.50 4.81
N ILE A 58 0.03 13.67 6.05
CA ILE A 58 0.35 12.74 7.15
C ILE A 58 -0.21 11.35 6.85
N ALA A 59 -1.48 11.24 6.45
CA ALA A 59 -2.09 9.96 6.10
C ALA A 59 -1.38 9.26 4.93
N ASP A 60 -1.00 10.01 3.89
CA ASP A 60 -0.25 9.49 2.74
C ASP A 60 1.10 8.92 3.18
N SER A 61 1.83 9.64 4.04
CA SER A 61 3.11 9.15 4.58
C SER A 61 2.97 7.87 5.41
N ILE A 62 1.93 7.78 6.25
CA ILE A 62 1.66 6.58 7.06
C ILE A 62 1.41 5.36 6.16
N ILE A 63 0.60 5.53 5.11
CA ILE A 63 0.29 4.44 4.17
C ILE A 63 1.54 4.04 3.39
N LEU A 64 2.35 5.02 2.96
CA LEU A 64 3.60 4.76 2.25
C LEU A 64 4.58 3.96 3.12
N ASP A 65 4.77 4.34 4.38
CA ASP A 65 5.66 3.64 5.31
C ASP A 65 5.17 2.21 5.56
N LEU A 66 3.88 2.02 5.80
CA LEU A 66 3.28 0.69 5.96
C LEU A 66 3.49 -0.17 4.71
N PHE A 67 3.28 0.40 3.52
CA PHE A 67 3.47 -0.31 2.26
C PHE A 67 4.92 -0.77 2.07
N GLN A 68 5.88 0.11 2.38
CA GLN A 68 7.29 -0.21 2.30
C GLN A 68 7.67 -1.32 3.27
N ASP A 69 7.16 -1.30 4.50
CA ASP A 69 7.45 -2.31 5.52
C ASP A 69 6.82 -3.67 5.15
N LEU A 70 5.58 -3.67 4.67
CA LEU A 70 4.94 -4.87 4.12
C LEU A 70 5.74 -5.47 2.97
N ALA A 71 6.20 -4.64 2.03
CA ALA A 71 7.00 -5.09 0.89
C ALA A 71 8.36 -5.68 1.34
N LYS A 72 9.00 -5.09 2.36
CA LYS A 72 10.24 -5.61 2.94
C LYS A 72 10.03 -6.98 3.58
N GLU A 73 8.99 -7.14 4.40
CA GLU A 73 8.70 -8.41 5.08
C GLU A 73 8.26 -9.49 4.08
N ALA A 74 7.39 -9.16 3.13
CA ALA A 74 6.97 -10.10 2.09
C ALA A 74 8.16 -10.58 1.23
N ARG A 75 9.11 -9.68 0.92
CA ARG A 75 10.36 -10.06 0.25
C ARG A 75 11.17 -11.06 1.08
N LYS A 76 11.30 -10.84 2.40
CA LYS A 76 12.01 -11.78 3.28
C LYS A 76 11.34 -13.16 3.26
N MET A 77 10.01 -13.21 3.28
CA MET A 77 9.26 -14.47 3.19
C MET A 77 9.56 -15.25 1.91
N VAL A 78 9.56 -14.56 0.76
CA VAL A 78 9.84 -15.17 -0.56
C VAL A 78 11.28 -15.70 -0.63
N VAL A 79 12.24 -14.91 -0.14
CA VAL A 79 13.67 -15.29 -0.10
C VAL A 79 13.90 -16.49 0.81
N SER A 80 13.31 -16.48 2.01
CA SER A 80 13.41 -17.59 2.96
C SER A 80 12.78 -18.88 2.41
N ALA A 81 11.68 -18.75 1.66
CA ALA A 81 11.04 -19.87 0.99
C ALA A 81 11.74 -20.31 -0.31
N LYS A 82 12.87 -19.68 -0.69
CA LYS A 82 13.62 -19.92 -1.94
C LYS A 82 12.77 -19.84 -3.21
N ARG A 83 11.70 -19.05 -3.17
CA ARG A 83 10.81 -18.81 -4.32
C ARG A 83 11.22 -17.53 -5.04
N ARG A 84 10.83 -17.41 -6.31
CA ARG A 84 10.98 -16.18 -7.11
C ARG A 84 9.66 -15.43 -7.29
N THR A 85 8.55 -16.06 -6.95
CA THR A 85 7.20 -15.52 -7.08
C THR A 85 6.65 -15.18 -5.71
N LEU A 86 6.17 -13.95 -5.58
CA LEU A 86 5.47 -13.47 -4.40
C LEU A 86 3.99 -13.87 -4.49
N MET A 87 3.49 -14.53 -3.45
CA MET A 87 2.13 -15.06 -3.39
C MET A 87 1.25 -14.23 -2.45
N ALA A 88 -0.07 -14.33 -2.61
CA ALA A 88 -1.03 -13.66 -1.72
C ALA A 88 -0.86 -14.06 -0.24
N CYS A 89 -0.49 -15.32 0.03
CA CYS A 89 -0.21 -15.78 1.39
C CYS A 89 1.05 -15.12 1.99
N ASP A 90 2.06 -14.78 1.18
CA ASP A 90 3.26 -14.09 1.67
C ASP A 90 2.92 -12.68 2.16
N ILE A 91 2.02 -12.00 1.44
CA ILE A 91 1.51 -10.68 1.84
C ILE A 91 0.66 -10.79 3.11
N GLN A 92 -0.22 -11.80 3.22
CA GLN A 92 -1.01 -12.03 4.42
C GLN A 92 -0.13 -12.29 5.65
N CYS A 93 0.92 -13.09 5.51
CA CYS A 93 1.91 -13.30 6.57
C CYS A 93 2.66 -12.01 6.91
N ALA A 94 3.05 -11.20 5.92
CA ALA A 94 3.69 -9.91 6.15
C ALA A 94 2.79 -8.94 6.92
N VAL A 95 1.48 -8.92 6.63
CA VAL A 95 0.48 -8.12 7.37
C VAL A 95 0.42 -8.53 8.84
N LEU A 96 0.44 -9.83 9.13
CA LEU A 96 0.49 -10.33 10.52
C LEU A 96 1.80 -9.99 11.25
N MET A 97 2.90 -9.80 10.52
CA MET A 97 4.18 -9.37 11.10
C MET A 97 4.23 -7.86 11.37
N CYS A 98 3.62 -7.05 10.49
CA CYS A 98 3.64 -5.59 10.58
C CYS A 98 2.57 -5.03 11.52
N LEU A 99 1.39 -5.67 11.59
CA LEU A 99 0.26 -5.24 12.42
C LEU A 99 0.09 -6.16 13.63
N ARG A 100 -0.38 -5.61 14.75
CA ARG A 100 -0.61 -6.36 16.01
C ARG A 100 -2.09 -6.38 16.40
N GLY A 101 -2.46 -7.38 17.21
CA GLY A 101 -3.77 -7.46 17.85
C GLY A 101 -4.93 -7.69 16.88
N GLU A 102 -6.09 -7.10 17.19
CA GLU A 102 -7.33 -7.27 16.43
C GLU A 102 -7.26 -6.64 15.02
N VAL A 103 -6.49 -5.57 14.86
CA VAL A 103 -6.32 -4.91 13.55
C VAL A 103 -5.72 -5.86 12.53
N ALA A 104 -4.74 -6.68 12.95
CA ALA A 104 -4.12 -7.68 12.08
C ALA A 104 -5.12 -8.76 11.64
N ARG A 105 -5.99 -9.22 12.56
CA ARG A 105 -7.02 -10.23 12.25
C ARG A 105 -8.05 -9.69 11.27
N HIS A 106 -8.54 -8.47 11.49
CA HIS A 106 -9.48 -7.82 10.57
C HIS A 106 -8.85 -7.60 9.20
N ALA A 107 -7.60 -7.11 9.14
CA ALA A 107 -6.90 -6.90 7.88
C ALA A 107 -6.74 -8.18 7.05
N VAL A 108 -6.41 -9.32 7.68
CA VAL A 108 -6.33 -10.62 6.99
C VAL A 108 -7.69 -11.08 6.48
N SER A 109 -8.75 -10.92 7.28
CA SER A 109 -10.12 -11.24 6.86
C SER A 109 -10.55 -10.41 5.64
N GLU A 110 -10.31 -9.11 5.66
CA GLU A 110 -10.62 -8.24 4.51
C GLU A 110 -9.78 -8.59 3.28
N ALA A 111 -8.50 -8.95 3.46
CA ALA A 111 -7.65 -9.41 2.37
C ALA A 111 -8.19 -10.69 1.70
N GLN A 112 -8.66 -11.66 2.49
CA GLN A 112 -9.26 -12.89 1.97
C GLN A 112 -10.54 -12.61 1.15
N LYS A 113 -11.41 -11.72 1.65
CA LYS A 113 -12.61 -11.28 0.92
C LYS A 113 -12.26 -10.64 -0.42
N ALA A 114 -11.25 -9.78 -0.45
CA ALA A 114 -10.80 -9.12 -1.66
C ALA A 114 -10.27 -10.12 -2.70
N VAL A 115 -9.45 -11.08 -2.29
CA VAL A 115 -8.94 -12.16 -3.17
C VAL A 115 -10.08 -12.99 -3.72
N PHE A 116 -11.03 -13.39 -2.87
CA PHE A 116 -12.20 -14.15 -3.30
C PHE A 116 -13.03 -13.39 -4.34
N SER A 117 -13.32 -12.11 -4.08
CA SER A 117 -14.07 -11.26 -5.02
C SER A 117 -13.35 -11.12 -6.38
N TYR A 118 -12.02 -11.01 -6.36
CA TYR A 118 -11.22 -10.94 -7.58
C TYR A 118 -11.31 -12.24 -8.39
N VAL A 119 -11.14 -13.40 -7.73
CA VAL A 119 -11.23 -14.72 -8.37
C VAL A 119 -12.64 -14.94 -8.93
N GLU A 120 -13.68 -14.56 -8.20
CA GLU A 120 -15.07 -14.66 -8.65
C GLU A 120 -15.35 -13.80 -9.89
N LYS A 121 -14.82 -12.57 -9.94
CA LYS A 121 -14.93 -11.73 -11.15
C LYS A 121 -14.18 -12.34 -12.33
N ALA A 122 -13.01 -12.92 -12.10
CA ALA A 122 -12.22 -13.56 -13.15
C ALA A 122 -12.91 -14.81 -13.75
N ARG A 123 -13.75 -15.51 -12.97
CA ARG A 123 -14.54 -16.68 -13.43
C ARG A 123 -15.76 -16.33 -14.27
N ARG A 124 -16.22 -15.08 -14.23
CA ARG A 124 -17.43 -14.61 -14.94
C ARG A 124 -17.13 -14.10 -16.36
N HIS A 125 -15.86 -14.10 -16.75
CA HIS A 125 -15.39 -13.84 -18.11
C HIS A 125 -14.93 -15.15 -18.74
#